data_AF-A0A7S2IT68-F1
#
_entry.id   AF-A0A7S2IT68-F1
#
_cell.length_a   1.000
_cell.length_b   1.000
_cell.length_c   1.000
_cell.angle_alpha   90.00
_cell.angle_beta   90.00
_cell.angle_gamma   90.00
#
_symmetry.space_group_name_H-M   'P 1'
#
loop_
_entity.id
_entity.type
_entity.pdbx_description
1 polymer ?
#
loop_
_entity_poly.entity_id
_entity_poly.type
_entity_poly.pdbx_seq_one_letter_code
_entity_poly.pdbx_strand_id
1 'polypeptide(L)'
;PWVAMPDAIAEMRYQALRNRLADLDYHQPLSAESVLLVEGMLADLLESVESFSALRKRAQQQAERFEACRAEVQSLRDENAQLRARNDALHADLIEGSEVVEEQEGRMRVQLDDLEQ
;
A
#
# COMPACT_ATOMS: atom_id res chain seq x y z
N PRO A 1 -37.06 -38.74 -32.48
CA PRO A 1 -36.00 -38.00 -31.74
C PRO A 1 -36.36 -36.51 -31.71
N TRP A 2 -36.87 -36.06 -30.57
CA TRP A 2 -37.38 -34.69 -30.40
C TRP A 2 -36.22 -33.71 -30.36
N VAL A 3 -36.10 -32.89 -31.42
CA VAL A 3 -35.26 -31.69 -31.39
C VAL A 3 -35.96 -30.72 -30.46
N ALA A 4 -35.34 -30.39 -29.33
CA ALA A 4 -35.86 -29.34 -28.44
C ALA A 4 -36.05 -28.06 -29.26
N MET A 5 -37.30 -27.59 -29.34
CA MET A 5 -37.68 -26.40 -30.10
C MET A 5 -36.89 -25.19 -29.60
N PRO A 6 -36.27 -24.39 -30.49
CA PRO A 6 -35.57 -23.15 -30.14
C PRO A 6 -36.40 -22.22 -29.24
N ASP A 7 -37.73 -22.22 -29.40
CA ASP A 7 -38.68 -21.43 -28.62
C ASP A 7 -38.72 -21.80 -27.13
N ALA A 8 -38.58 -23.07 -26.75
CA ALA A 8 -38.65 -23.47 -25.34
C ALA A 8 -37.44 -22.96 -24.55
N ILE A 9 -36.26 -22.95 -25.18
CA ILE A 9 -35.02 -22.44 -24.58
C ILE A 9 -35.06 -20.90 -24.51
N ALA A 10 -35.59 -20.25 -25.56
CA ALA A 10 -35.75 -18.80 -25.58
C ALA A 10 -36.74 -18.31 -24.50
N GLU A 11 -37.87 -19.00 -24.33
CA GLU A 11 -38.86 -18.69 -23.28
C GLU A 11 -38.28 -18.88 -21.88
N MET A 12 -37.53 -19.97 -21.64
CA MET A 12 -36.84 -20.18 -20.35
C MET A 12 -35.85 -19.05 -20.04
N ARG A 13 -35.05 -18.62 -21.02
CA ARG A 13 -34.12 -17.49 -20.86
C ARG A 13 -34.85 -16.18 -20.59
N TYR A 14 -35.90 -15.89 -21.35
CA TYR A 14 -36.74 -14.72 -21.14
C TYR A 14 -37.28 -14.66 -19.71
N GLN A 15 -37.86 -15.76 -19.21
CA GLN A 15 -38.37 -15.80 -17.84
C GLN A 15 -37.27 -15.65 -16.79
N ALA A 16 -36.10 -16.28 -17.00
CA ALA A 16 -34.96 -16.14 -16.09
C ALA A 16 -34.45 -14.69 -16.01
N LEU A 17 -34.31 -14.02 -17.15
CA LEU A 17 -33.93 -12.61 -17.21
C LEU A 17 -35.01 -11.72 -16.59
N ARG A 18 -36.29 -11.99 -16.88
CA ARG A 18 -37.44 -11.25 -16.33
C ARG A 18 -37.45 -11.29 -14.81
N ASN A 19 -37.25 -12.46 -14.22
CA ASN A 19 -37.21 -12.64 -12.77
C ASN A 19 -36.02 -11.88 -12.17
N ARG A 20 -34.82 -12.00 -12.76
CA ARG A 20 -33.64 -11.24 -12.31
C ARG A 20 -33.84 -9.74 -12.36
N LEU A 21 -34.46 -9.22 -13.41
CA LEU A 21 -34.77 -7.80 -13.54
C LEU A 21 -35.85 -7.38 -12.55
N ALA A 22 -36.85 -8.21 -12.30
CA ALA A 22 -37.88 -7.95 -11.30
C ALA A 22 -37.30 -7.90 -9.88
N ASP A 23 -36.32 -8.75 -9.55
CA ASP A 23 -35.58 -8.71 -8.28
C ASP A 23 -34.77 -7.40 -8.10
N LEU A 24 -34.52 -6.69 -9.21
CA LEU A 24 -33.84 -5.40 -9.27
C LEU A 24 -34.84 -4.23 -9.46
N ASP A 25 -36.14 -4.47 -9.24
CA ASP A 25 -37.25 -3.53 -9.43
C ASP A 25 -37.43 -3.00 -10.88
N TYR A 26 -36.89 -3.70 -11.88
CA TYR A 26 -37.11 -3.43 -13.30
C TYR A 26 -38.31 -4.25 -13.84
N HIS A 27 -39.46 -3.59 -13.94
CA HIS A 27 -40.72 -4.24 -14.38
C HIS A 27 -41.12 -3.94 -15.83
N GLN A 28 -40.34 -3.12 -16.55
CA GLN A 28 -40.65 -2.70 -17.92
C GLN A 28 -40.73 -3.91 -18.87
N PRO A 29 -41.65 -3.89 -19.86
CA PRO A 29 -41.76 -4.97 -20.83
C PRO A 29 -40.50 -5.04 -21.72
N LEU A 30 -40.01 -6.25 -21.98
CA LEU A 30 -38.89 -6.54 -22.88
C LEU A 30 -39.37 -7.25 -24.14
N SER A 31 -38.78 -6.89 -25.29
CA SER A 31 -38.98 -7.61 -26.53
C SER A 31 -38.11 -8.88 -26.56
N ALA A 32 -38.60 -9.94 -27.20
CA ALA A 32 -37.85 -11.20 -27.33
C ALA A 32 -36.48 -11.01 -28.02
N GLU A 33 -36.39 -10.09 -28.97
CA GLU A 33 -35.16 -9.77 -29.71
C GLU A 33 -34.08 -9.12 -28.81
N SER A 34 -34.49 -8.45 -27.73
CA SER A 34 -33.57 -7.71 -26.84
C SER A 34 -32.99 -8.55 -25.70
N VAL A 35 -33.51 -9.77 -25.47
CA VAL A 35 -33.17 -10.61 -24.31
C VAL A 35 -31.68 -10.89 -24.22
N LEU A 36 -31.05 -11.33 -25.31
CA LEU A 36 -29.63 -11.68 -25.32
C LEU A 36 -28.73 -10.46 -25.06
N LEU A 37 -29.12 -9.30 -25.59
CA LEU A 37 -28.38 -8.06 -25.37
C LEU A 37 -28.46 -7.65 -23.90
N VAL A 38 -29.65 -7.69 -23.30
CA VAL A 38 -29.86 -7.29 -21.91
C VAL A 38 -29.19 -8.27 -20.95
N GLU A 39 -29.21 -9.58 -21.23
CA GLU A 39 -28.44 -10.59 -20.50
C GLU A 39 -26.94 -10.27 -20.52
N GLY A 40 -26.39 -9.95 -21.69
CA GLY A 40 -24.98 -9.58 -21.84
C GLY A 40 -24.61 -8.32 -21.07
N MET A 41 -25.41 -7.25 -21.22
CA MET A 41 -25.19 -6.00 -20.50
C MET A 41 -25.27 -6.17 -18.98
N LEU A 42 -26.20 -7.00 -18.49
CA LEU A 42 -26.33 -7.28 -17.06
C LEU A 42 -25.12 -8.07 -16.55
N ALA A 43 -24.63 -9.04 -17.32
CA ALA A 43 -23.43 -9.81 -16.98
C ALA A 43 -22.19 -8.89 -16.91
N ASP A 44 -21.99 -8.05 -17.93
CA ASP A 44 -20.88 -7.10 -17.98
C ASP A 44 -20.93 -6.10 -16.82
N LEU A 45 -22.13 -5.61 -16.48
CA LEU A 45 -22.32 -4.69 -15.36
C LEU A 45 -22.00 -5.35 -14.02
N LEU A 46 -22.47 -6.58 -13.79
CA LEU A 46 -22.17 -7.34 -12.58
C LEU A 46 -20.66 -7.58 -12.44
N GLU A 47 -20.00 -8.02 -13.51
CA GLU A 47 -18.55 -8.23 -13.51
C GLU A 47 -17.78 -6.93 -13.25
N SER A 48 -18.22 -5.82 -13.85
CA SER A 48 -17.61 -4.50 -13.64
C SER A 48 -17.76 -4.03 -12.19
N VAL A 49 -18.94 -4.21 -11.59
CA VAL A 49 -19.21 -3.84 -10.19
C VAL A 49 -18.37 -4.69 -9.22
N GLU A 50 -18.27 -5.99 -9.46
CA GLU A 50 -17.42 -6.89 -8.67
C GLU A 50 -15.93 -6.50 -8.77
N SER A 51 -15.47 -6.24 -10.00
CA SER A 51 -14.10 -5.81 -10.29
C SER A 51 -13.77 -4.47 -9.62
N PHE A 52 -14.70 -3.51 -9.71
CA PHE A 52 -14.57 -2.21 -9.06
C PHE A 52 -14.52 -2.33 -7.54
N SER A 53 -15.38 -3.16 -6.94
CA SER A 53 -15.38 -3.44 -5.50
C SER A 53 -14.03 -4.04 -5.05
N ALA A 54 -13.52 -5.01 -5.80
CA ALA A 54 -12.22 -5.62 -5.54
C ALA A 54 -11.07 -4.60 -5.64
N LEU A 55 -11.10 -3.75 -6.68
CA LEU A 55 -10.10 -2.71 -6.88
C LEU A 55 -10.13 -1.67 -5.75
N ARG A 56 -11.33 -1.23 -5.35
CA ARG A 56 -11.53 -0.29 -4.25
C ARG A 56 -10.97 -0.84 -2.94
N LYS A 57 -11.23 -2.12 -2.64
CA LYS A 57 -10.69 -2.80 -1.46
C LYS A 57 -9.16 -2.85 -1.48
N ARG A 58 -8.57 -3.18 -2.64
CA ARG A 58 -7.10 -3.18 -2.82
C ARG A 58 -6.50 -1.79 -2.66
N ALA A 59 -7.12 -0.77 -3.23
CA ALA A 59 -6.66 0.61 -3.11
C ALA A 59 -6.66 1.07 -1.65
N GLN A 60 -7.71 0.75 -0.89
CA GLN A 60 -7.78 1.05 0.53
C GLN A 60 -6.66 0.34 1.32
N GLN A 61 -6.46 -0.95 1.10
CA GLN A 61 -5.40 -1.72 1.75
C GLN A 61 -4.00 -1.17 1.43
N GLN A 62 -3.78 -0.71 0.19
CA GLN A 62 -2.50 -0.10 -0.19
C GLN A 62 -2.30 1.26 0.46
N ALA A 63 -3.35 2.08 0.59
CA ALA A 63 -3.27 3.35 1.30
C ALA A 63 -2.91 3.15 2.78
N GLU A 64 -3.54 2.18 3.45
CA GLU A 64 -3.24 1.84 4.85
C GLU A 64 -1.77 1.37 5.01
N ARG A 65 -1.30 0.50 4.11
CA ARG A 65 0.11 0.04 4.11
C ARG A 65 1.09 1.17 3.83
N PHE A 66 0.75 2.08 2.92
CA PHE A 66 1.58 3.23 2.60
C PHE A 66 1.74 4.16 3.81
N GLU A 67 0.64 4.50 4.50
CA GLU A 67 0.73 5.34 5.70
C GLU A 67 1.50 4.66 6.84
N ALA A 68 1.33 3.35 7.03
CA ALA A 68 2.12 2.59 8.02
C ALA A 68 3.62 2.62 7.69
N CYS A 69 3.99 2.35 6.44
CA CYS A 69 5.38 2.41 5.98
C CYS A 69 5.96 3.83 6.11
N ARG A 70 5.16 4.85 5.77
CA ARG A 70 5.55 6.25 5.91
C ARG A 70 5.86 6.61 7.36
N ALA A 71 5.02 6.17 8.31
CA ALA A 71 5.23 6.40 9.73
C ALA A 71 6.52 5.72 10.23
N GLU A 72 6.77 4.47 9.81
CA GLU A 72 7.99 3.73 10.16
C GLU A 72 9.24 4.40 9.60
N VAL A 73 9.23 4.80 8.33
CA VAL A 73 10.35 5.53 7.70
C VAL A 73 10.62 6.84 8.42
N GLN A 74 9.58 7.56 8.86
CA GLN A 74 9.77 8.80 9.61
C GLN A 74 10.43 8.53 10.97
N SER A 75 9.97 7.51 11.70
CA SER A 75 10.58 7.10 12.98
C SER A 75 12.06 6.75 12.81
N LEU A 76 12.41 5.99 11.77
CA LEU A 76 13.79 5.62 11.49
C LEU A 76 14.66 6.82 11.12
N ARG A 77 14.10 7.81 10.40
CA ARG A 77 14.81 9.07 10.09
C ARG A 77 15.11 9.86 11.35
N ASP A 78 14.15 9.97 12.25
CA ASP A 78 14.31 10.70 13.51
C ASP A 78 15.36 10.02 14.40
N GLU A 79 15.33 8.69 14.51
CA GLU A 79 16.35 7.91 15.23
C GLU A 79 17.74 8.08 14.59
N ASN A 80 17.84 8.03 13.25
CA ASN A 80 19.11 8.22 12.57
C ASN A 80 19.69 9.62 12.83
N ALA A 81 18.86 10.66 12.84
CA ALA A 81 19.27 12.01 13.17
C ALA A 81 19.82 12.12 14.61
N GLN A 82 19.15 11.48 15.57
CA GLN A 82 19.62 11.42 16.95
C GLN A 82 20.94 10.67 17.09
N LEU A 83 21.07 9.51 16.42
CA LEU A 83 22.30 8.73 16.44
C LEU A 83 23.47 9.47 15.80
N ARG A 84 23.24 10.19 14.71
CA ARG A 84 24.26 11.06 14.10
C ARG A 84 24.70 12.16 15.06
N ALA A 85 23.76 12.90 15.65
CA ALA A 85 24.09 13.94 16.62
C ALA A 85 24.91 13.40 17.80
N ARG A 86 24.55 12.21 18.31
CA ARG A 86 25.32 11.55 19.38
C ARG A 86 26.70 11.11 18.91
N ASN A 87 26.80 10.58 17.70
CA ASN A 87 28.07 10.16 17.12
C ASN A 87 29.00 11.36 16.92
N ASP A 88 28.49 12.47 16.39
CA ASP A 88 29.22 13.71 16.21
C ASP A 88 29.71 14.27 17.56
N ALA A 89 28.86 14.26 18.60
CA ALA A 89 29.24 14.67 19.95
C ALA A 89 30.36 13.79 20.54
N LEU A 90 30.23 12.47 20.44
CA LEU A 90 31.27 11.54 20.89
C LEU A 90 32.58 11.72 20.12
N HIS A 91 32.50 12.01 18.82
CA HIS A 91 33.68 12.32 18.02
C HIS A 91 34.37 13.61 18.49
N ALA A 92 33.60 14.65 18.82
CA ALA A 92 34.15 15.88 19.39
C ALA A 92 34.82 15.63 20.75
N ASP A 93 34.16 14.90 21.65
CA ASP A 93 34.71 14.56 22.98
C ASP A 93 36.03 13.77 22.86
N LEU A 94 36.12 12.86 21.89
CA LEU A 94 37.34 12.09 21.63
C LEU A 94 38.50 12.97 21.14
N ILE A 95 38.21 13.92 20.26
CA ILE A 95 39.23 14.87 19.76
C ILE A 95 39.73 15.72 20.92
N GLU A 96 38.82 16.34 21.68
CA GLU A 96 39.19 17.16 22.83
C GLU A 96 40.00 16.36 23.87
N GLY A 97 39.57 15.13 24.17
CA GLY A 97 40.31 14.23 25.05
C GLY A 97 41.72 13.92 24.55
N SER A 98 41.89 13.68 23.24
CA SER A 98 43.22 13.44 22.65
C SER A 98 44.12 14.67 22.72
N GLU A 99 43.59 15.86 22.45
CA GLU A 99 44.34 17.12 22.53
C GLU A 99 44.82 17.40 23.96
N VAL A 100 43.97 17.15 24.96
CA VAL A 100 44.35 17.29 26.38
C VAL A 100 45.46 16.33 26.77
N VAL A 101 45.42 15.08 26.31
CA VAL A 101 46.47 14.08 26.57
C VAL A 101 47.77 14.50 25.89
N GLU A 102 47.74 14.88 24.62
CA GLU A 102 48.91 15.33 23.87
C GLU A 102 49.56 16.57 24.53
N GLU A 103 48.74 17.52 25.02
CA GLU A 103 49.25 18.68 25.73
C GLU A 103 49.93 18.30 27.05
N GLN A 104 49.34 17.38 27.81
CA GLN A 104 49.93 16.88 29.06
C GLN A 104 51.24 16.14 28.81
N GLU A 105 51.30 15.28 27.80
CA GLU A 105 52.54 14.58 27.41
C GLU A 105 53.63 15.57 27.00
N GLY A 106 53.29 16.58 26.20
CA GLY A 106 54.21 17.66 25.83
C GLY A 106 54.77 18.40 27.04
N ARG A 107 53.91 18.79 27.99
CA ARG A 107 54.34 19.46 29.23
C ARG A 107 55.24 18.57 30.11
N MET A 108 54.87 17.30 30.29
CA MET A 108 55.68 16.36 31.08
C MET A 108 57.07 16.14 30.46
N ARG A 109 57.15 16.08 29.13
CA ARG A 109 58.43 15.92 28.43
C ARG A 109 59.36 17.12 28.62
N VAL A 110 58.83 18.35 28.53
CA VAL A 110 59.60 19.57 28.83
C VAL A 110 60.10 19.55 30.28
N GLN A 111 59.25 19.16 31.24
CA GLN A 111 59.66 19.05 32.65
C GLN A 111 60.76 18.01 32.88
N LEU A 112 60.74 16.89 32.15
CA LEU A 112 61.81 15.89 32.22
C LEU A 112 63.13 16.44 31.66
N ASP A 113 63.09 17.10 30.51
CA ASP A 113 64.26 17.73 29.89
C ASP A 113 64.90 18.78 30.82
N ASP A 114 64.09 19.55 31.56
CA ASP A 114 64.56 20.54 32.54
C ASP A 114 65.20 19.91 33.79
N LEU A 115 64.76 18.70 34.19
CA LEU A 115 65.30 17.99 35.36
C LEU A 115 66.60 17.22 35.05
N GLU A 116 66.87 16.96 33.77
CA GLU A 116 68.09 16.27 33.32
C GLU A 116 69.29 17.22 33.08
N GLN A 117 69.08 18.55 33.12
CA GLN A 117 70.11 19.60 32.99
C GLN A 117 70.71 20.02 34.35
#